data_AF-A0A016W4M4-F1
#
_entry.id   AF-A0A016W4M4-F1
#
_cell.length_a   1.000
_cell.length_b   1.000
_cell.length_c   1.000
_cell.angle_alpha   90.00
_cell.angle_beta   90.00
_cell.angle_gamma   90.00
#
_symmetry.space_group_name_H-M   'P 1'
#
loop_
_entity.id
_entity.type
_entity.pdbx_description
1 polymer ?
#
loop_
_entity_poly.entity_id
_entity_poly.type
_entity_poly.pdbx_seq_one_letter_code
_entity_poly.pdbx_strand_id
1 'polypeptide(L)'
;MVSGVIYLITCKSCGEEYIGETGRPLCIRIKEHLEGLAKIKADTPLGAHRRQCHENAPLTITATILSHEPDTLARKTLEAFWIMARNPKINRKDECIAVTNELAPYQDLCGF
;
A
#
# COMPACT_ATOMS: atom_id res chain seq x y z
N MET A 1 -20.13 0.12 -0.01
CA MET A 1 -18.76 0.00 -0.54
C MET A 1 -17.95 1.16 0.01
N VAL A 2 -16.74 0.94 0.52
CA VAL A 2 -15.91 1.99 1.12
C VAL A 2 -14.98 2.59 0.06
N SER A 3 -14.89 3.91 -0.01
CA SER A 3 -14.04 4.69 -0.92
C SER A 3 -13.29 5.76 -0.13
N GLY A 4 -12.28 6.39 -0.72
CA GLY A 4 -11.51 7.45 -0.05
C GLY A 4 -10.74 6.90 1.15
N VAL A 5 -10.01 5.80 0.94
CA VAL A 5 -9.31 5.11 2.03
C VAL A 5 -7.84 4.92 1.74
N ILE A 6 -7.06 4.89 2.81
CA ILE A 6 -5.70 4.37 2.84
C ILE A 6 -5.79 2.95 3.36
N TYR A 7 -5.15 2.01 2.69
CA TYR A 7 -5.21 0.60 3.01
C TYR A 7 -3.81 -0.03 3.04
N LEU A 8 -3.70 -1.07 3.85
CA LEU A 8 -2.53 -1.94 3.99
C LEU A 8 -2.83 -3.28 3.33
N ILE A 9 -1.90 -3.78 2.52
CA ILE A 9 -1.87 -5.14 2.01
C ILE A 9 -0.70 -5.86 2.68
N THR A 10 -0.98 -7.01 3.29
CA THR A 10 0.05 -7.87 3.89
C THR A 10 0.17 -9.15 3.08
N CYS A 11 1.39 -9.51 2.69
CA CYS A 11 1.71 -10.81 2.11
C CYS A 11 1.66 -11.88 3.21
N LYS A 12 0.78 -12.87 3.07
CA LYS A 12 0.67 -13.96 4.08
C LYS A 12 1.86 -14.91 4.09
N SER A 13 2.62 -14.97 3.00
CA SER A 13 3.76 -15.88 2.89
C SER A 13 5.01 -15.37 3.62
N CYS A 14 5.24 -14.06 3.65
CA CYS A 14 6.45 -13.48 4.26
C CYS A 14 6.19 -12.31 5.23
N GLY A 15 4.94 -11.89 5.42
CA GLY A 15 4.57 -10.79 6.31
C GLY A 15 4.86 -9.40 5.78
N GLU A 16 5.47 -9.29 4.59
CA GLU A 16 5.83 -7.99 4.02
C GLU A 16 4.59 -7.19 3.61
N GLU A 17 4.72 -5.88 3.74
CA GLU A 17 3.61 -4.94 3.66
C GLU A 17 3.70 -4.05 2.43
N TYR A 18 2.53 -3.65 1.93
CA TYR A 18 2.30 -2.63 0.92
C TYR A 18 1.22 -1.66 1.42
N ILE A 19 1.43 -0.37 1.28
CA ILE A 19 0.47 0.67 1.62
C ILE A 19 0.07 1.39 0.34
N GLY A 20 -1.24 1.63 0.17
CA GLY A 20 -1.76 2.38 -0.95
C GLY A 20 -3.03 3.15 -0.60
N GLU A 21 -3.37 4.15 -1.43
CA GLU A 21 -4.64 4.85 -1.36
C GLU A 21 -5.60 4.53 -2.50
N THR A 22 -6.89 4.78 -2.27
CA THR A 22 -7.86 4.85 -3.37
C THR A 22 -9.02 5.79 -3.07
N GLY A 23 -9.34 6.65 -4.04
CA GLY A 23 -10.62 7.37 -4.10
C GLY A 23 -11.79 6.54 -4.65
N ARG A 24 -11.50 5.41 -5.32
CA ARG A 24 -12.51 4.48 -5.85
C ARG A 24 -12.93 3.48 -4.76
N PRO A 25 -14.01 2.71 -4.98
CA PRO A 25 -14.35 1.63 -4.05
C PRO A 25 -13.18 0.67 -3.84
N LEU A 26 -12.82 0.42 -2.58
CA LEU A 26 -11.67 -0.42 -2.21
C LEU A 26 -11.72 -1.80 -2.86
N CYS A 27 -12.90 -2.42 -2.94
CA CYS A 27 -13.08 -3.73 -3.57
C CYS A 27 -12.61 -3.76 -5.04
N ILE A 28 -12.78 -2.66 -5.78
CA ILE A 28 -12.31 -2.54 -7.16
C ILE A 28 -10.79 -2.49 -7.19
N ARG A 29 -10.18 -1.70 -6.29
CA ARG A 29 -8.72 -1.60 -6.21
C ARG A 29 -8.06 -2.91 -5.80
N ILE A 30 -8.65 -3.64 -4.85
CA ILE A 30 -8.17 -4.97 -4.45
C ILE A 30 -8.32 -5.97 -5.59
N LYS A 31 -9.41 -5.92 -6.36
CA LYS A 31 -9.58 -6.77 -7.54
C LYS A 31 -8.49 -6.52 -8.59
N GLU A 32 -8.16 -5.26 -8.87
CA GLU A 32 -7.07 -4.90 -9.79
C GLU A 32 -5.72 -5.49 -9.34
N HIS A 33 -5.43 -5.44 -8.03
CA HIS A 33 -4.22 -6.06 -7.46
C HIS A 33 -4.21 -7.58 -7.64
N LEU A 34 -5.33 -8.25 -7.37
CA LEU A 34 -5.46 -9.71 -7.56
C LEU A 34 -5.29 -10.11 -9.04
N GLU A 35 -5.86 -9.34 -9.97
CA GLU A 35 -5.70 -9.56 -11.41
C GLU A 35 -4.24 -9.34 -11.86
N GLY A 36 -3.58 -8.32 -11.31
CA GLY A 36 -2.15 -8.06 -11.55
C GLY A 36 -1.27 -9.20 -11.04
N LEU A 37 -1.56 -9.70 -9.84
CA LEU A 37 -0.90 -10.87 -9.26
C LEU A 37 -1.11 -12.11 -10.12
N ALA A 38 -2.35 -12.41 -10.55
CA ALA A 38 -2.67 -13.56 -11.38
C ALA A 38 -1.90 -13.55 -12.72
N LYS A 39 -1.73 -12.37 -13.31
CA LYS A 39 -0.98 -12.16 -14.57
C LYS A 39 0.54 -12.01 -14.38
N ILE A 40 1.05 -12.10 -13.16
CA ILE A 40 2.48 -11.92 -12.81
C ILE A 40 3.04 -10.62 -13.43
N LYS A 41 2.26 -9.55 -13.31
CA LYS A 41 2.62 -8.23 -13.82
C LYS A 41 3.72 -7.62 -12.95
N ALA A 42 4.97 -7.80 -13.37
CA ALA A 42 6.13 -7.27 -12.66
C ALA A 42 6.24 -5.74 -12.68
N ASP A 43 5.38 -5.03 -13.43
CA ASP A 43 5.26 -3.57 -13.34
C ASP A 43 4.54 -3.11 -12.06
N THR A 44 3.78 -4.01 -11.42
CA THR A 44 3.09 -3.72 -10.17
C THR A 44 3.97 -4.07 -8.97
N PRO A 45 3.95 -3.30 -7.86
CA PRO A 45 4.73 -3.59 -6.66
C PRO A 45 4.50 -5.03 -6.14
N LEU A 46 3.25 -5.46 -6.08
CA LEU A 46 2.88 -6.82 -5.65
C LEU A 46 3.35 -7.91 -6.62
N GLY A 47 3.27 -7.67 -7.93
CA GLY A 47 3.76 -8.63 -8.94
C GLY A 47 5.28 -8.73 -8.95
N ALA A 48 5.99 -7.62 -8.77
CA ALA A 48 7.44 -7.61 -8.59
C ALA A 48 7.85 -8.38 -7.32
N HIS A 49 7.16 -8.14 -6.19
CA HIS A 49 7.37 -8.86 -4.94
C HIS A 49 7.13 -10.36 -5.10
N ARG A 50 6.03 -10.78 -5.76
CA ARG A 50 5.74 -12.19 -6.06
C ARG A 50 6.90 -12.85 -6.83
N ARG A 51 7.45 -12.15 -7.83
CA ARG A 51 8.57 -12.67 -8.64
C ARG A 51 9.86 -12.77 -7.83
N GLN A 52 10.19 -11.74 -7.08
CA GLN A 52 11.48 -11.60 -6.40
C GLN A 52 11.58 -12.41 -5.11
N CYS A 53 10.50 -12.50 -4.33
CA CYS A 53 10.51 -13.12 -3.00
C CYS A 53 9.91 -14.54 -2.99
N HIS A 54 9.10 -14.90 -4.00
CA HIS A 54 8.33 -16.14 -3.99
C HIS A 54 8.48 -16.99 -5.26
N GLU A 55 9.45 -16.69 -6.13
CA GLU A 55 9.71 -17.45 -7.38
C GLU A 55 8.46 -17.66 -8.26
N ASN A 56 7.54 -16.69 -8.25
CA ASN A 56 6.23 -16.75 -8.92
C ASN A 56 5.24 -17.77 -8.33
N ALA A 57 5.47 -18.31 -7.13
CA ALA A 57 4.46 -19.09 -6.41
C ALA A 57 3.19 -18.26 -6.16
N PRO A 58 2.00 -18.90 -6.09
CA PRO A 58 0.75 -18.20 -5.76
C PRO A 58 0.88 -17.44 -4.44
N LEU A 59 0.46 -16.17 -4.45
CA LEU A 59 0.59 -15.28 -3.30
C LEU A 59 -0.78 -15.03 -2.68
N THR A 60 -0.88 -15.21 -1.37
CA THR A 60 -2.08 -14.87 -0.59
C THR A 60 -1.88 -13.53 0.10
N ILE A 61 -2.86 -12.63 -0.03
CA ILE A 61 -2.84 -11.31 0.60
C ILE A 61 -3.99 -11.12 1.58
N THR A 62 -3.80 -10.23 2.55
CA THR A 62 -4.92 -9.61 3.30
C THR A 62 -4.88 -8.11 3.16
N ALA A 63 -6.06 -7.49 3.08
CA ALA A 63 -6.22 -6.05 3.00
C ALA A 63 -6.92 -5.51 4.25
N THR A 64 -6.39 -4.44 4.84
CA THR A 64 -6.92 -3.76 6.02
C THR A 64 -7.02 -2.27 5.75
N ILE A 65 -8.11 -1.63 6.17
CA ILE A 65 -8.25 -0.16 6.08
C ILE A 65 -7.47 0.46 7.24
N LEU A 66 -6.55 1.37 6.92
CA LEU A 66 -5.79 2.14 7.91
C LEU A 66 -6.53 3.41 8.31
N SER A 67 -7.07 4.15 7.33
CA SER A 67 -7.81 5.38 7.57
C SER A 67 -8.74 5.71 6.40
N HIS A 68 -9.73 6.57 6.66
CA HIS A 68 -10.64 7.13 5.67
C HIS A 68 -10.40 8.64 5.53
N GLU A 69 -10.11 9.08 4.32
CA GLU A 69 -9.88 10.47 3.97
C GLU A 69 -10.48 10.76 2.58
N PRO A 70 -11.61 11.48 2.48
CA PRO A 70 -12.27 11.74 1.20
C PRO A 70 -11.48 12.71 0.32
N ASP A 71 -10.76 13.68 0.91
CA ASP A 71 -9.99 14.63 0.12
C ASP A 71 -8.79 13.95 -0.55
N THR A 72 -8.58 14.25 -1.83
CA THR A 72 -7.55 13.53 -2.61
C THR A 72 -6.14 13.98 -2.25
N LEU A 73 -5.94 15.25 -1.93
CA LEU A 73 -4.62 15.75 -1.56
C LEU A 73 -4.25 15.23 -0.17
N ALA A 74 -5.14 15.40 0.81
CA ALA A 74 -4.95 14.91 2.17
C ALA A 74 -4.75 13.39 2.21
N ARG A 75 -5.52 12.62 1.42
CA ARG A 75 -5.36 11.16 1.34
C ARG A 75 -3.99 10.75 0.79
N LYS A 76 -3.49 11.42 -0.24
CA LYS A 76 -2.14 11.16 -0.80
C LYS A 76 -1.04 11.56 0.17
N THR A 77 -1.21 12.68 0.88
CA THR A 77 -0.30 13.09 1.94
C THR A 77 -0.28 12.06 3.07
N LEU A 78 -1.44 11.54 3.46
CA LEU A 78 -1.55 10.52 4.51
C LEU A 78 -0.98 9.17 4.06
N GLU A 79 -1.17 8.77 2.80
CA GLU A 79 -0.48 7.60 2.21
C GLU A 79 1.03 7.73 2.32
N ALA A 80 1.61 8.85 1.91
CA ALA A 80 3.05 9.10 2.02
C ALA A 80 3.52 9.07 3.48
N PHE A 81 2.73 9.63 4.40
CA PHE A 81 3.01 9.59 5.83
C PHE A 81 3.02 8.15 6.38
N TRP A 82 2.04 7.33 6.01
CA TRP A 82 1.99 5.91 6.38
C TRP A 82 3.15 5.10 5.82
N ILE A 83 3.54 5.33 4.56
CA ILE A 83 4.71 4.69 3.94
C ILE A 83 5.98 5.09 4.69
N MET A 84 6.15 6.38 5.01
CA MET A 84 7.29 6.85 5.78
C MET A 84 7.34 6.22 7.19
N ALA A 85 6.21 6.19 7.89
CA ALA A 85 6.15 5.68 9.26
C ALA A 85 6.37 4.17 9.36
N ARG A 86 5.80 3.39 8.42
CA ARG A 86 5.89 1.92 8.46
C ARG A 86 7.05 1.34 7.64
N ASN A 87 7.61 2.12 6.72
CA ASN A 87 8.66 1.70 5.80
C ASN A 87 8.36 0.31 5.15
N PRO A 88 7.19 0.14 4.50
CA PRO A 88 6.75 -1.13 3.93
C PRO A 88 7.67 -1.59 2.79
N LYS A 89 8.13 -2.85 2.82
CA LYS A 89 9.14 -3.33 1.86
C LYS A 89 8.61 -3.60 0.45
N ILE A 90 7.29 -3.73 0.27
CA ILE A 90 6.71 -3.97 -1.07
C ILE A 90 6.55 -2.65 -1.84
N ASN A 91 6.32 -1.52 -1.16
CA ASN A 91 6.28 -0.22 -1.83
C ASN A 91 7.63 0.10 -2.49
N ARG A 92 7.58 0.75 -3.65
CA ARG A 92 8.78 1.24 -4.31
C ARG A 92 9.27 2.51 -3.61
N LYS A 93 10.59 2.69 -3.58
CA LYS A 93 11.22 3.82 -2.89
C LYS A 93 10.88 5.17 -3.54
N ASP A 94 10.52 5.18 -4.82
CA ASP A 94 10.07 6.35 -5.57
C ASP A 94 8.59 6.71 -5.37
N GLU A 95 7.80 5.85 -4.71
CA GLU A 95 6.38 6.13 -4.39
C GLU A 95 6.23 7.13 -3.22
N CYS A 96 7.34 7.56 -2.61
CA CYS A 96 7.37 8.50 -1.49
C CYS A 96 7.83 9.90 -1.96
N ILE A 97 6.88 10.76 -2.37
CA ILE A 97 7.21 12.11 -2.85
C ILE A 97 7.15 13.13 -1.70
N ALA A 98 8.32 13.67 -1.37
CA ALA A 98 8.68 14.99 -0.80
C ALA A 98 7.99 15.55 0.46
N VAL A 99 6.82 15.09 0.89
CA VAL A 99 6.08 15.63 2.06
C VAL A 99 6.50 14.93 3.37
N THR A 100 7.59 14.17 3.36
CA THR A 100 8.01 13.33 4.48
C THR A 100 8.82 14.07 5.53
N ASN A 101 9.74 14.96 5.13
CA ASN A 101 10.63 15.62 6.10
C ASN A 101 9.86 16.54 7.06
N GLU A 102 8.88 17.29 6.57
CA GLU A 102 8.08 18.21 7.39
C GLU A 102 7.11 17.47 8.32
N LEU A 103 6.73 16.24 7.96
CA LEU A 103 5.79 15.43 8.74
C LEU A 103 6.49 14.46 9.70
N ALA A 104 7.78 14.21 9.55
CA ALA A 104 8.56 13.32 10.42
C ALA A 104 8.35 13.58 11.94
N PRO A 105 8.28 14.83 12.44
CA PRO A 105 8.08 15.09 13.87
C PRO A 105 6.72 14.60 14.41
N TYR A 106 5.74 14.34 13.54
CA TYR A 106 4.39 13.95 13.94
C TYR A 106 4.20 12.43 13.98
N GLN A 107 5.23 11.63 13.65
CA GLN A 107 5.13 10.17 13.62
C GLN A 107 4.78 9.57 14.99
N ASP A 108 5.39 10.07 16.07
CA ASP A 108 5.14 9.59 17.44
C ASP A 108 3.76 9.94 18.00
N LEU A 109 3.05 10.90 17.37
CA LEU A 109 1.70 11.31 17.78
C LEU A 109 0.61 10.41 17.20
N CYS A 110 0.93 9.72 16.11
CA CYS A 110 0.04 8.76 15.49
C CYS A 110 0.45 7.38 15.99
N GLY A 111 -0.22 6.86 17.03
CA GLY A 111 0.13 5.58 17.67
C GLY A 111 0.05 4.37 16.72
N PHE A 112 1.10 4.17 15.94
CA PHE A 112 1.19 3.23 14.82
C PHE A 112 1.56 1.79 15.18
#